data_AF-A0A7Z8L518-F1
#
_entry.id   AF-A0A7Z8L518-F1
#
_cell.length_a   1.000
_cell.length_b   1.000
_cell.length_c   1.000
_cell.angle_alpha   90.00
_cell.angle_beta   90.00
_cell.angle_gamma   90.00
#
_symmetry.space_group_name_H-M   'P 1'
#
loop_
_entity.id
_entity.type
_entity.pdbx_description
1 polymer ?
#
loop_
_entity_poly.entity_id
_entity_poly.type
_entity_poly.pdbx_seq_one_letter_code
_entity_poly.pdbx_strand_id
1 'polypeptide(L)'
;LGNPLTILWIAIPLTIQTLFIFALGFGLAKLFRLSYRDAAPTALIGTSNHFEVALATAVMLFGLSSGAALATVVGVLIEVPLMLLLVRVCLRYRHWFGTDPQDSLPQPAP
;
A
#
# COMPACT_ATOMS: atom_id res chain seq x y z
N LEU A 1 7.46 -15.17 -24.60
CA LEU A 1 6.80 -15.30 -23.26
C LEU A 1 7.68 -16.10 -22.27
N GLY A 2 9.00 -15.83 -22.20
CA GLY A 2 9.96 -16.85 -21.77
C GLY A 2 10.74 -16.62 -20.47
N ASN A 3 10.30 -15.79 -19.53
CA ASN A 3 10.94 -15.73 -18.19
C ASN A 3 9.97 -15.17 -17.13
N PRO A 4 9.23 -16.01 -16.38
CA PRO A 4 8.44 -15.56 -15.23
C PRO A 4 9.31 -14.90 -14.15
N LEU A 5 10.62 -15.15 -14.18
CA LEU A 5 11.63 -14.45 -13.40
C LEU A 5 11.59 -12.93 -13.61
N THR A 6 11.33 -12.41 -14.82
CA THR A 6 11.28 -10.95 -15.05
C THR A 6 10.15 -10.28 -14.27
N ILE A 7 9.02 -10.96 -14.11
CA ILE A 7 7.89 -10.46 -13.31
C ILE A 7 8.29 -10.41 -11.83
N LEU A 8 9.02 -11.42 -11.35
CA LEU A 8 9.56 -11.44 -9.99
C LEU A 8 10.56 -10.28 -9.76
N TRP A 9 11.40 -9.99 -10.74
CA TRP A 9 12.32 -8.84 -10.71
C TRP A 9 11.62 -7.48 -10.68
N ILE A 10 10.36 -7.38 -11.13
CA ILE A 10 9.53 -6.17 -11.00
C ILE A 10 8.78 -6.17 -9.66
N ALA A 11 8.29 -7.32 -9.21
CA ALA A 11 7.54 -7.46 -7.97
C ALA A 11 8.37 -7.16 -6.72
N ILE A 12 9.64 -7.59 -6.69
CA ILE A 12 10.56 -7.35 -5.57
C ILE A 12 10.74 -5.85 -5.29
N PRO A 13 11.17 -5.01 -6.25
CA PRO A 13 11.36 -3.59 -6.00
C PRO A 13 10.06 -2.88 -5.63
N LEU A 14 8.92 -3.25 -6.25
CA LEU A 14 7.61 -2.72 -5.85
C LEU A 14 7.28 -3.05 -4.39
N THR A 15 7.47 -4.32 -3.99
CA THR A 15 7.21 -4.75 -2.61
C THR A 15 8.10 -4.00 -1.61
N ILE A 16 9.39 -3.88 -1.92
CA ILE A 16 10.35 -3.16 -1.08
C ILE A 16 9.95 -1.68 -0.98
N GLN A 17 9.59 -1.06 -2.11
CA GLN A 17 9.12 0.32 -2.15
C GLN A 17 7.90 0.53 -1.25
N THR A 18 6.88 -0.33 -1.38
CA THR A 18 5.67 -0.29 -0.55
C THR A 18 6.01 -0.40 0.93
N LEU A 19 6.84 -1.38 1.32
CA LEU A 19 7.25 -1.55 2.72
C LEU A 19 8.08 -0.38 3.23
N PHE A 20 8.96 0.18 2.40
CA PHE A 20 9.81 1.32 2.74
C PHE A 20 8.97 2.58 2.98
N ILE A 21 8.06 2.92 2.06
CA ILE A 21 7.19 4.07 2.20
C ILE A 21 6.26 3.90 3.40
N PHE A 22 5.75 2.69 3.64
CA PHE A 22 4.94 2.41 4.82
C PHE A 22 5.72 2.63 6.13
N ALA A 23 6.91 2.05 6.23
CA ALA A 23 7.75 2.19 7.42
C ALA A 23 8.12 3.66 7.67
N LEU A 24 8.40 4.40 6.60
CA LEU A 24 8.72 5.82 6.66
C LEU A 24 7.49 6.65 7.05
N GLY A 25 6.33 6.44 6.44
CA GLY A 25 5.08 7.14 6.75
C GLY A 25 4.58 6.84 8.16
N PHE A 26 4.57 5.57 8.57
CA PHE A 26 4.15 5.15 9.91
C PHE A 26 5.14 5.59 10.99
N GLY A 27 6.45 5.52 10.69
CA GLY A 27 7.52 6.00 11.56
C GLY A 27 7.51 7.52 11.75
N LEU A 28 7.34 8.27 10.66
CA LEU A 28 7.17 9.72 10.73
C LEU A 28 5.90 10.10 11.48
N ALA A 29 4.79 9.40 11.26
CA ALA A 29 3.56 9.66 12.00
C ALA A 29 3.73 9.46 13.51
N LYS A 30 4.51 8.46 13.92
CA LYS A 30 4.92 8.26 15.31
C LYS A 30 5.82 9.39 15.81
N LEU A 31 6.79 9.85 15.00
CA LEU A 31 7.68 10.96 15.36
C LEU A 31 6.92 12.28 15.56
N PHE A 32 5.92 12.54 14.71
CA PHE A 32 5.04 13.71 14.80
C PHE A 32 3.92 13.56 15.85
N ARG A 33 3.88 12.45 16.60
CA ARG A 33 2.87 12.17 17.65
C ARG A 33 1.42 12.24 17.13
N LEU A 34 1.19 11.81 15.89
CA LEU A 34 -0.17 11.67 15.35
C LEU A 34 -0.92 10.55 16.06
N SER A 35 -2.24 10.71 16.20
CA SER A 35 -3.12 9.63 16.65
C SER A 35 -3.06 8.43 15.69
N TYR A 36 -3.28 7.22 16.20
CA TYR A 36 -3.47 6.03 15.37
C TYR A 36 -4.54 6.24 14.27
N ARG A 37 -5.61 6.99 14.58
CA ARG A 37 -6.71 7.27 13.65
C ARG A 37 -6.26 8.03 12.41
N ASP A 38 -5.21 8.84 12.51
CA ASP A 38 -4.66 9.60 11.38
C ASP A 38 -3.41 8.92 10.82
N ALA A 39 -2.55 8.39 11.70
CA ALA A 39 -1.28 7.76 11.35
C ALA A 39 -1.46 6.52 10.45
N ALA A 40 -2.39 5.63 10.81
CA ALA A 40 -2.62 4.40 10.04
C ALA A 40 -3.17 4.66 8.62
N PRO A 41 -4.26 5.42 8.42
CA PRO A 41 -4.74 5.71 7.06
C PRO A 41 -3.76 6.57 6.27
N THR A 42 -3.07 7.54 6.88
CA THR A 42 -2.08 8.36 6.17
C THR A 42 -0.91 7.52 5.67
N ALA A 43 -0.38 6.61 6.50
CA ALA A 43 0.69 5.70 6.09
C ALA A 43 0.23 4.74 4.98
N LEU A 44 -1.00 4.22 5.07
CA LEU A 44 -1.57 3.34 4.03
C LEU A 44 -1.80 4.07 2.71
N ILE A 45 -2.36 5.29 2.73
CA ILE A 45 -2.58 6.11 1.54
C ILE A 45 -1.25 6.45 0.88
N GLY A 46 -0.24 6.87 1.65
CA GLY A 46 1.08 7.19 1.12
C GLY A 46 1.78 5.99 0.48
N THR A 47 1.42 4.78 0.90
CA THR A 47 1.99 3.53 0.41
C THR A 47 1.26 2.97 -0.82
N SER A 48 0.02 3.41 -1.08
CA SER A 48 -0.83 2.92 -2.16
C SER A 48 -0.42 3.45 -3.52
N ASN A 49 -0.34 2.57 -4.51
CA ASN A 49 -0.11 2.94 -5.90
C ASN A 49 -1.40 2.75 -6.72
N HIS A 50 -1.63 3.61 -7.71
CA HIS A 50 -2.80 3.53 -8.58
C HIS A 50 -2.50 2.67 -9.80
N PHE A 51 -2.43 1.36 -9.60
CA PHE A 51 -2.17 0.43 -10.71
C PHE A 51 -3.30 0.38 -11.75
N GLU A 52 -4.52 0.79 -11.41
CA GLU A 52 -5.62 0.90 -12.36
C GLU A 52 -5.29 1.90 -13.48
N VAL A 53 -4.74 3.06 -13.13
CA VAL A 53 -4.26 4.07 -14.08
C VAL A 53 -3.01 3.58 -14.82
N ALA A 54 -2.12 2.85 -14.13
CA ALA A 54 -0.93 2.26 -14.74
C ALA A 54 -1.27 1.18 -15.79
N LEU A 55 -2.30 0.37 -15.53
CA LEU A 55 -2.79 -0.63 -16.47
C LEU A 55 -3.40 0.04 -17.71
N ALA A 56 -4.24 1.05 -17.51
CA ALA A 56 -4.85 1.80 -18.61
C ALA A 56 -3.78 2.40 -19.53
N THR A 57 -2.77 3.09 -18.97
CA THR A 57 -1.68 3.69 -19.74
C THR A 57 -0.80 2.64 -20.42
N ALA A 58 -0.49 1.52 -19.76
CA ALA A 58 0.27 0.43 -20.37
C ALA A 58 -0.45 -0.19 -21.57
N VAL A 59 -1.76 -0.41 -21.46
CA VAL A 59 -2.59 -0.91 -22.57
C VAL A 59 -2.68 0.11 -23.71
N MET A 60 -2.83 1.40 -23.40
CA MET A 60 -2.93 2.45 -24.43
C MET A 60 -1.63 2.63 -25.22
N LEU A 61 -0.47 2.55 -24.56
CA LEU A 61 0.83 2.82 -25.19
C LEU A 61 1.49 1.57 -25.79
N PHE A 62 1.36 0.42 -25.13
CA PHE A 62 2.07 -0.81 -25.49
C PHE A 62 1.14 -1.94 -25.96
N GLY A 63 -0.18 -1.77 -25.81
CA GLY A 63 -1.17 -2.80 -26.14
C GLY A 63 -1.30 -3.90 -25.09
N LEU A 64 -2.41 -4.63 -25.15
CA LEU A 64 -2.76 -5.72 -24.22
C LEU A 64 -1.79 -6.90 -24.24
N SER A 65 -1.17 -7.18 -25.39
CA SER A 65 -0.25 -8.32 -25.55
C SER A 65 1.17 -8.02 -25.08
N SER A 66 1.44 -6.79 -24.60
CA SER A 66 2.77 -6.43 -24.12
C SER A 66 3.09 -7.01 -22.76
N GLY A 67 4.38 -7.25 -22.51
CA GLY A 67 4.86 -7.62 -21.18
C GLY A 67 4.63 -6.52 -20.13
N ALA A 68 4.52 -5.26 -20.55
CA ALA A 68 4.22 -4.13 -19.67
C ALA A 68 2.79 -4.20 -19.12
N ALA A 69 1.79 -4.51 -19.96
CA ALA A 69 0.40 -4.70 -19.52
C ALA A 69 0.25 -5.93 -18.60
N LEU A 70 0.95 -7.03 -18.88
CA LEU A 70 0.96 -8.20 -17.99
C LEU A 70 1.62 -7.87 -16.63
N ALA A 71 2.71 -7.10 -16.62
CA ALA A 71 3.39 -6.71 -15.39
C ALA A 71 2.51 -5.85 -14.47
N THR A 72 1.70 -4.93 -15.01
CA THR A 72 0.80 -4.09 -14.22
C THR A 72 -0.35 -4.89 -13.61
N VAL A 73 -0.96 -5.82 -14.36
CA VAL A 73 -1.99 -6.73 -13.80
C VAL A 73 -1.42 -7.59 -12.67
N VAL A 74 -0.25 -8.19 -12.88
CA VAL A 74 0.39 -9.01 -11.83
C VAL A 74 0.79 -8.13 -10.64
N GLY A 75 1.22 -6.89 -10.87
CA GLY A 75 1.48 -5.90 -9.83
C GLY A 75 0.29 -5.68 -8.91
N VAL A 76 -0.93 -5.48 -9.46
CA VAL A 76 -2.17 -5.35 -8.68
C VAL A 76 -2.43 -6.60 -7.84
N LEU A 77 -2.27 -7.79 -8.43
CA LEU A 77 -2.51 -9.05 -7.74
C LEU A 77 -1.59 -9.24 -6.52
N ILE A 78 -0.40 -8.62 -6.54
CA ILE A 78 0.55 -8.62 -5.43
C ILE A 78 0.28 -7.48 -4.44
N GLU A 79 -0.09 -6.30 -4.94
CA GLU A 79 -0.30 -5.13 -4.10
C GLU A 79 -1.50 -5.28 -3.17
N VAL A 80 -2.63 -5.80 -3.65
CA VAL A 80 -3.84 -5.99 -2.84
C VAL A 80 -3.58 -6.84 -1.58
N PRO A 81 -2.97 -8.04 -1.66
CA PRO A 81 -2.65 -8.82 -0.46
C PRO A 81 -1.59 -8.14 0.41
N LEU A 82 -0.64 -7.41 -0.18
CA LEU A 82 0.37 -6.65 0.56
C LEU A 82 -0.28 -5.52 1.39
N MET A 83 -1.27 -4.84 0.83
CA MET A 83 -2.05 -3.83 1.55
C MET A 83 -2.84 -4.42 2.71
N LEU A 84 -3.50 -5.56 2.51
CA LEU A 84 -4.18 -6.26 3.60
C LEU A 84 -3.20 -6.71 4.70
N LEU A 85 -1.99 -7.11 4.33
CA LEU A 85 -0.92 -7.42 5.28
C LEU A 85 -0.52 -6.17 6.07
N LEU A 86 -0.33 -5.02 5.42
CA LEU A 86 0.01 -3.75 6.07
C LEU A 86 -1.10 -3.27 7.01
N VAL A 87 -2.38 -3.44 6.63
CA VAL A 87 -3.51 -3.16 7.53
C VAL A 87 -3.43 -4.04 8.78
N ARG A 88 -3.13 -5.33 8.64
CA ARG A 88 -2.91 -6.22 9.80
C ARG A 88 -1.72 -5.78 10.65
N VAL A 89 -0.66 -5.29 10.03
CA VAL A 89 0.50 -4.69 10.73
C VAL A 89 0.04 -3.46 11.52
N CYS A 90 -0.68 -2.51 10.92
CA CYS A 90 -1.25 -1.36 11.63
C CYS A 90 -2.08 -1.80 12.84
N LEU A 91 -3.01 -2.76 12.65
CA LEU A 91 -3.86 -3.28 13.72
C LEU A 91 -3.03 -3.92 14.85
N ARG A 92 -1.98 -4.67 14.50
CA ARG A 92 -1.07 -5.26 15.48
C ARG A 92 -0.32 -4.18 16.25
N TYR A 93 0.20 -3.14 15.57
CA TYR A 93 0.96 -2.06 16.17
C TYR A 93 0.08 -0.92 16.73
N ARG A 94 -1.25 -1.04 16.73
CA ARG A 94 -2.18 -0.08 17.33
C ARG A 94 -1.84 0.21 18.79
N HIS A 95 -1.40 -0.80 19.54
CA HIS A 95 -1.01 -0.66 20.95
C HIS A 95 0.19 0.30 21.16
N TRP A 96 0.97 0.62 20.13
CA TRP A 96 2.09 1.56 20.22
C TRP A 96 1.66 3.03 20.25
N PHE A 97 0.42 3.33 19.86
CA PHE A 97 -0.09 4.70 19.74
C PHE A 97 -0.97 5.14 20.93
N GLY A 98 -1.16 4.27 21.94
CA GLY A 98 -2.00 4.56 23.10
C GLY A 98 -3.49 4.61 22.74
N THR A 99 -4.35 4.48 23.75
CA THR A 99 -5.80 4.68 23.57
C THR A 99 -6.06 6.17 23.37
N ASP A 100 -6.57 6.52 22.20
CA ASP A 100 -6.81 7.91 21.85
C ASP A 100 -8.04 8.45 22.63
N PRO A 101 -7.99 9.62 23.28
CA PRO A 101 -9.16 10.19 23.97
C PRO A 101 -10.37 10.34 23.05
N GLN A 102 -10.15 10.53 21.75
CA GLN A 102 -11.19 10.62 20.72
C GLN A 102 -12.00 9.31 20.54
N ASP A 103 -11.46 8.14 20.92
CA ASP A 103 -12.21 6.87 20.90
C ASP A 103 -13.32 6.82 21.96
N SER A 104 -13.31 7.75 22.93
CA SER A 104 -14.34 7.87 23.98
C SER A 104 -15.49 8.84 23.62
N LEU A 105 -15.35 9.59 22.53
CA LEU A 105 -16.40 10.49 22.06
C LEU A 105 -17.49 9.71 21.30
N PRO A 106 -18.78 10.04 21.50
CA PRO A 106 -19.86 9.45 20.72
C PRO A 106 -19.57 9.60 19.23
N GLN A 107 -19.41 8.48 18.52
CA GLN A 107 -19.26 8.51 17.07
C GLN A 107 -20.51 9.18 16.48
N PRO A 108 -20.37 10.17 15.57
CA PRO A 108 -21.53 10.69 14.86
C PRO A 108 -22.22 9.53 14.14
N ALA A 109 -23.55 9.45 14.31
CA ALA A 109 -24.36 8.40 13.71
C ALA A 109 -24.17 8.39 12.18
N PRO A 110 -24.18 7.21 11.53
CA PRO A 110 -23.97 7.06 10.09
C PRO A 110 -25.02 7.81 9.26
#